data_AF-A0A9D9M8S1-F1
#
_entry.id   AF-A0A9D9M8S1-F1
#
_cell.length_a   1.000
_cell.length_b   1.000
_cell.length_c   1.000
_cell.angle_alpha   90.00
_cell.angle_beta   90.00
_cell.angle_gamma   90.00
#
_symmetry.space_group_name_H-M   'P 1'
#
loop_
_entity.id
_entity.type
_entity.pdbx_description
1 polymer ?
#
loop_
_entity_poly.entity_id
_entity_poly.type
_entity_poly.pdbx_seq_one_letter_code
_entity_poly.pdbx_strand_id
1 'polypeptide(L)'
;MNKRGFTLAEMLTVVLIVGLLLGLALPQYRRAIQKARATEAIAMLRTIVDSSERLATVYGYKTFKDFAAAHHDKAVFTRMDMFGDSASEDSSQRTLGCVVQDIVIRCKEFRYYLNPSGDDVYSKKNRDPYGGLIFTMNRSDYKIGCGGESGIQLSDEEIAEACDIYGFDNYGGAHAAY
;
A
#
# COMPACT_ATOMS: atom_id res chain seq x y z
N MET A 1 -60.57 12.72 1.61
CA MET A 1 -59.19 12.34 1.23
C MET A 1 -58.60 11.47 2.34
N ASN A 2 -58.61 10.15 2.19
CA ASN A 2 -58.07 9.24 3.21
C ASN A 2 -56.56 9.10 3.03
N LYS A 3 -55.79 9.79 3.87
CA LYS A 3 -54.35 9.54 4.02
C LYS A 3 -54.20 8.20 4.75
N ARG A 4 -53.82 7.14 4.03
CA ARG A 4 -53.38 5.88 4.64
C ARG A 4 -52.05 6.16 5.34
N GLY A 5 -52.05 6.20 6.67
CA GLY A 5 -50.85 6.29 7.48
C GLY A 5 -50.14 4.94 7.51
N PHE A 6 -48.80 4.97 7.46
CA PHE A 6 -47.95 3.79 7.65
C PHE A 6 -48.30 3.06 8.94
N THR A 7 -48.39 1.74 8.87
CA THR A 7 -48.63 0.92 10.07
C THR A 7 -47.34 0.75 10.88
N LEU A 8 -47.44 0.64 12.21
CA LEU A 8 -46.28 0.41 13.07
C LEU A 8 -45.56 -0.91 12.72
N ALA A 9 -46.34 -1.93 12.33
CA ALA A 9 -45.83 -3.22 11.90
C ALA A 9 -45.02 -3.15 10.59
N GLU A 10 -45.40 -2.29 9.64
CA GLU A 10 -44.60 -2.04 8.43
C GLU A 10 -43.23 -1.48 8.78
N MET A 11 -43.17 -0.49 9.66
CA MET A 11 -41.87 0.09 10.04
C MET A 11 -41.01 -0.90 10.83
N LEU A 12 -41.61 -1.75 11.67
CA LEU A 12 -40.87 -2.76 12.44
C LEU A 12 -40.23 -3.83 11.55
N THR A 13 -40.98 -4.36 10.58
CA THR A 13 -40.47 -5.38 9.65
C THR A 13 -39.40 -4.82 8.72
N VAL A 14 -39.54 -3.58 8.26
CA VAL A 14 -38.52 -2.90 7.44
C VAL A 14 -37.21 -2.74 8.19
N VAL A 15 -37.24 -2.25 9.44
CA VAL A 15 -36.01 -2.08 10.25
C VAL A 15 -35.37 -3.44 10.56
N LEU A 16 -36.16 -4.49 10.80
CA LEU A 16 -35.67 -5.85 11.00
C LEU A 16 -34.92 -6.36 9.76
N ILE A 17 -35.52 -6.23 8.57
CA ILE A 17 -34.89 -6.68 7.32
C ILE A 17 -33.62 -5.88 7.03
N VAL A 18 -33.63 -4.55 7.20
CA VAL A 18 -32.44 -3.70 7.01
C VAL A 18 -31.34 -4.07 8.01
N GLY A 19 -31.67 -4.35 9.27
CA GLY A 19 -30.71 -4.80 10.28
C GLY A 19 -30.00 -6.11 9.89
N LEU A 20 -30.75 -7.07 9.35
CA LEU A 20 -30.19 -8.35 8.89
C LEU A 20 -29.26 -8.18 7.69
N LEU A 21 -29.66 -7.36 6.70
CA LEU A 21 -28.83 -7.07 5.54
C LEU A 21 -27.53 -6.36 5.92
N LEU A 22 -27.58 -5.38 6.84
CA LEU A 22 -26.40 -4.67 7.32
C LEU A 22 -25.42 -5.60 8.04
N GLY A 23 -25.92 -6.60 8.79
CA GLY A 23 -25.07 -7.60 9.44
C GLY A 23 -24.17 -8.37 8.48
N LEU A 24 -24.69 -8.73 7.29
CA LEU A 24 -23.92 -9.45 6.26
C LEU A 24 -23.09 -8.52 5.38
N ALA A 25 -23.61 -7.33 5.07
CA ALA A 25 -22.98 -6.39 4.14
C ALA A 25 -21.72 -5.72 4.72
N LEU A 26 -21.72 -5.39 6.02
CA LEU A 26 -20.62 -4.66 6.66
C LEU A 26 -19.24 -5.37 6.60
N PRO A 27 -19.09 -6.66 6.96
CA PRO A 27 -17.79 -7.33 6.88
C PRO A 27 -17.30 -7.46 5.45
N GLN A 28 -18.19 -7.74 4.49
CA GLN A 28 -17.85 -7.80 3.07
C GLN A 28 -17.38 -6.43 2.53
N TYR A 29 -18.08 -5.36 2.90
CA TYR A 29 -17.70 -4.00 2.52
C TYR A 29 -16.32 -3.62 3.07
N ARG A 30 -16.01 -3.96 4.33
CA ARG A 30 -14.68 -3.73 4.91
C ARG A 30 -13.59 -4.48 4.14
N ARG A 31 -13.80 -5.74 3.78
CA ARG A 31 -12.84 -6.52 2.95
C ARG A 31 -12.62 -5.88 1.58
N ALA A 32 -13.69 -5.41 0.92
CA ALA A 32 -13.58 -4.73 -0.36
C ALA A 32 -12.74 -3.44 -0.28
N ILE A 33 -12.93 -2.63 0.77
CA ILE A 33 -12.10 -1.44 1.00
C ILE A 33 -10.63 -1.81 1.23
N GLN A 34 -10.36 -2.84 2.03
CA GLN A 34 -8.98 -3.27 2.27
C GLN A 34 -8.31 -3.70 0.96
N LYS A 35 -9.00 -4.50 0.14
CA LYS A 35 -8.48 -4.90 -1.18
C LYS A 35 -8.19 -3.70 -2.09
N ALA A 36 -9.09 -2.72 -2.14
CA ALA A 36 -8.87 -1.48 -2.90
C ALA A 36 -7.61 -0.73 -2.43
N ARG A 37 -7.41 -0.61 -1.11
CA ARG A 37 -6.21 0.01 -0.52
C ARG A 37 -4.92 -0.74 -0.87
N ALA A 38 -4.95 -2.07 -0.86
CA ALA A 38 -3.78 -2.85 -1.27
C ALA A 38 -3.49 -2.69 -2.76
N THR A 39 -4.51 -2.67 -3.63
CA THR A 39 -4.30 -2.41 -5.06
C THR A 39 -3.70 -1.02 -5.33
N GLU A 40 -4.09 -0.01 -4.55
CA GLU A 40 -3.49 1.32 -4.59
C GLU A 40 -2.01 1.28 -4.16
N ALA A 41 -1.70 0.56 -3.08
CA ALA A 41 -0.33 0.40 -2.61
C ALA A 41 0.58 -0.30 -3.63
N ILE A 42 0.09 -1.37 -4.26
CA ILE A 42 0.79 -2.09 -5.31
C ILE A 42 1.02 -1.19 -6.53
N ALA A 43 0.01 -0.43 -6.95
CA ALA A 43 0.13 0.49 -8.07
C ALA A 43 1.21 1.56 -7.81
N MET A 44 1.27 2.07 -6.57
CA MET A 44 2.33 2.99 -6.17
C MET A 44 3.71 2.31 -6.18
N LEU A 45 3.84 1.08 -5.67
CA LEU A 45 5.09 0.32 -5.74
C LEU A 45 5.60 0.14 -7.18
N ARG A 46 4.72 -0.19 -8.13
CA ARG A 46 5.08 -0.28 -9.56
C ARG A 46 5.59 1.05 -10.09
N THR A 47 4.89 2.14 -9.78
CA THR A 47 5.27 3.48 -10.21
C THR A 47 6.65 3.87 -9.65
N ILE A 48 6.95 3.49 -8.40
CA ILE A 48 8.26 3.68 -7.77
C ILE A 48 9.34 2.91 -8.54
N VAL A 49 9.11 1.62 -8.83
CA VAL A 49 10.07 0.80 -9.58
C VAL A 49 10.33 1.42 -10.94
N ASP A 50 9.29 1.70 -11.72
CA ASP A 50 9.40 2.26 -13.07
C ASP A 50 10.14 3.61 -13.09
N SER A 51 9.80 4.51 -12.17
CA SER A 51 10.43 5.83 -12.06
C SER A 51 11.90 5.75 -11.64
N SER A 52 12.22 4.81 -10.75
CA SER A 52 13.60 4.56 -10.32
C SER A 52 14.46 3.98 -11.46
N GLU A 53 13.94 3.05 -12.26
CA GLU A 53 14.67 2.52 -13.42
C GLU A 53 14.88 3.60 -14.48
N ARG A 54 13.88 4.46 -14.73
CA ARG A 54 14.04 5.62 -15.61
C ARG A 54 15.14 6.56 -15.13
N LEU A 55 15.20 6.85 -13.83
CA LEU A 55 16.26 7.65 -13.25
C LEU A 55 17.64 7.05 -13.56
N ALA A 56 17.80 5.74 -13.41
CA ALA A 56 19.04 5.04 -13.74
C ALA A 56 19.43 5.21 -15.22
N THR A 57 18.45 5.09 -16.13
CA THR A 57 18.68 5.27 -17.57
C THR A 57 19.10 6.70 -17.94
N VAL A 58 18.59 7.72 -17.23
CA VAL A 58 18.99 9.12 -17.42
C VAL A 58 20.46 9.34 -17.08
N TYR A 59 20.96 8.67 -16.04
CA TYR A 59 22.38 8.72 -15.66
C TYR A 59 23.27 7.74 -16.45
N GLY A 60 22.70 6.95 -17.37
CA GLY A 60 23.45 6.01 -18.21
C GLY A 60 23.70 4.63 -17.60
N TYR A 61 22.98 4.27 -16.53
CA TYR A 61 23.05 2.95 -15.91
C TYR A 61 21.95 2.03 -16.46
N LYS A 62 22.22 0.71 -16.48
CA LYS A 62 21.26 -0.29 -16.97
C LYS A 62 20.18 -0.63 -15.96
N THR A 63 20.52 -0.57 -14.67
CA THR A 63 19.62 -0.89 -13.57
C THR A 63 19.72 0.17 -12.48
N PHE A 64 18.64 0.38 -11.74
CA PHE A 64 18.65 1.27 -10.58
C PHE A 64 19.64 0.83 -9.51
N LYS A 65 19.87 -0.48 -9.35
CA LYS A 65 20.85 -1.01 -8.40
C LYS A 65 22.27 -0.55 -8.71
N ASP A 66 22.67 -0.61 -9.98
CA ASP A 66 24.00 -0.14 -10.40
C ASP A 66 24.15 1.38 -10.23
N PHE A 67 23.08 2.11 -10.56
CA PHE A 67 23.01 3.55 -10.33
C PHE A 67 23.13 3.90 -8.85
N ALA A 68 22.37 3.22 -8.00
CA ALA A 68 22.32 3.47 -6.58
C ALA A 68 23.65 3.12 -5.90
N ALA A 69 24.36 2.09 -6.37
CA ALA A 69 25.72 1.76 -5.91
C ALA A 69 26.76 2.85 -6.27
N ALA A 70 26.60 3.54 -7.40
CA ALA A 70 27.50 4.61 -7.82
C ALA A 70 27.12 5.99 -7.25
N HIS A 71 25.83 6.23 -7.03
CA HIS A 71 25.25 7.51 -6.64
C HIS A 71 24.22 7.35 -5.51
N HIS A 72 24.67 6.86 -4.35
CA HIS A 72 23.84 6.69 -3.16
C HIS A 72 23.12 7.98 -2.73
N ASP A 73 23.73 9.15 -2.94
CA ASP A 73 23.19 10.48 -2.62
C ASP A 73 22.01 10.88 -3.53
N LYS A 74 21.94 10.33 -4.74
CA LYS A 74 20.90 10.64 -5.73
C LYS A 74 19.84 9.57 -5.86
N ALA A 75 20.04 8.41 -5.23
CA ALA A 75 19.11 7.29 -5.20
C ALA A 75 17.95 7.51 -4.23
N VAL A 76 17.28 8.66 -4.36
CA VAL A 76 16.20 9.13 -3.49
C VAL A 76 14.93 9.39 -4.28
N PHE A 77 13.76 9.26 -3.64
CA PHE A 77 12.44 9.48 -4.24
C PHE A 77 12.27 10.88 -4.83
N THR A 78 12.94 11.89 -4.26
CA THR A 78 12.87 13.28 -4.75
C THR A 78 13.55 13.47 -6.11
N ARG A 79 14.37 12.51 -6.57
CA ARG A 79 14.97 12.55 -7.91
C ARG A 79 14.15 11.80 -8.95
N MET A 80 13.09 11.10 -8.54
CA MET A 80 12.24 10.31 -9.43
C MET A 80 11.16 11.19 -10.09
N ASP A 81 10.85 10.90 -11.36
CA ASP A 81 9.89 11.67 -12.19
C ASP A 81 8.43 11.56 -11.72
N MET A 82 8.14 10.67 -10.76
CA MET A 82 6.78 10.36 -10.32
C MET A 82 6.09 11.49 -9.52
N PHE A 83 6.85 12.47 -9.00
CA PHE A 83 6.31 13.58 -8.21
C PHE A 83 6.37 14.93 -8.93
N GLY A 84 6.69 14.99 -10.23
CA GLY A 84 6.76 16.26 -10.98
C GLY A 84 7.65 17.34 -10.31
N ASP A 85 7.40 18.62 -10.62
CA ASP A 85 8.12 19.76 -10.02
C ASP A 85 7.91 19.91 -8.49
N SER A 86 7.09 19.04 -7.87
CA SER A 86 6.87 19.00 -6.42
C SER A 86 7.96 18.27 -5.60
N ALA A 87 9.04 17.84 -6.25
CA ALA A 87 10.19 17.24 -5.58
C ALA A 87 11.32 18.24 -5.25
N SER A 88 11.04 19.55 -5.32
CA SER A 88 11.99 20.60 -4.95
C SER A 88 12.37 20.56 -3.47
N GLU A 89 13.62 20.92 -3.17
CA GLU A 89 14.43 20.81 -1.94
C GLU A 89 13.79 21.24 -0.59
N ASP A 90 12.54 21.71 -0.56
CA ASP A 90 11.87 22.07 0.68
C ASP A 90 10.88 20.99 1.14
N SER A 91 11.43 20.18 2.03
CA SER A 91 10.89 19.04 2.76
C SER A 91 9.49 19.24 3.37
N SER A 92 8.41 19.01 2.61
CA SER A 92 7.14 18.41 3.08
C SER A 92 6.00 18.58 2.06
N GLN A 93 6.28 18.35 0.78
CA GLN A 93 5.23 18.47 -0.23
C GLN A 93 4.24 17.31 -0.13
N ARG A 94 2.96 17.68 0.00
CA ARG A 94 1.79 16.79 0.05
C ARG A 94 1.29 16.55 -1.37
N THR A 95 1.92 15.66 -2.11
CA THR A 95 1.37 15.20 -3.40
C THR A 95 0.49 13.99 -3.11
N LEU A 96 -0.80 14.05 -3.46
CA LEU A 96 -1.81 13.02 -3.15
C LEU A 96 -1.97 12.65 -1.65
N GLY A 97 -1.66 13.58 -0.72
CA GLY A 97 -1.78 13.31 0.73
C GLY A 97 -0.67 12.41 1.31
N CYS A 98 0.41 12.23 0.56
CA CYS A 98 1.65 11.59 0.99
C CYS A 98 2.75 12.64 1.17
N VAL A 99 3.67 12.40 2.10
CA VAL A 99 4.87 13.22 2.34
C VAL A 99 6.09 12.45 1.88
N VAL A 100 6.86 13.02 0.94
CA VAL A 100 8.09 12.42 0.42
C VAL A 100 9.29 12.95 1.22
N GLN A 101 10.16 12.05 1.70
CA GLN A 101 11.40 12.40 2.37
C GLN A 101 12.50 11.40 1.98
N ASP A 102 13.40 11.82 1.10
CA ASP A 102 14.58 11.07 0.64
C ASP A 102 14.25 9.63 0.22
N ILE A 103 14.48 8.64 1.08
CA ILE A 103 14.28 7.21 0.83
C ILE A 103 12.96 6.66 1.41
N VAL A 104 12.10 7.52 1.95
CA VAL A 104 10.79 7.14 2.51
C VAL A 104 9.66 8.03 2.00
N ILE A 105 8.56 7.42 1.54
CA ILE A 105 7.29 8.10 1.29
C ILE A 105 6.31 7.73 2.40
N ARG A 106 5.73 8.71 3.08
CA ARG A 106 4.75 8.51 4.15
C ARG A 106 3.37 8.96 3.72
N CYS A 107 2.47 8.01 3.51
CA CYS A 107 1.06 8.27 3.26
C CYS A 107 0.22 7.97 4.51
N LYS A 108 -1.09 8.24 4.43
CA LYS A 108 -2.04 7.99 5.52
C LYS A 108 -2.14 6.53 5.93
N GLU A 109 -2.14 5.62 4.95
CA GLU A 109 -2.36 4.18 5.17
C GLU A 109 -1.08 3.34 4.99
N PHE A 110 -0.15 3.78 4.13
CA PHE A 110 1.07 3.08 3.80
C PHE A 110 2.32 3.97 3.90
N ARG A 111 3.45 3.36 4.20
CA ARG A 111 4.78 3.93 4.08
C ARG A 111 5.57 3.14 3.04
N TYR A 112 6.30 3.80 2.15
CA TYR A 112 7.09 3.16 1.11
C TYR A 112 8.55 3.43 1.37
N TYR A 113 9.38 2.42 1.13
CA TYR A 113 10.79 2.46 1.41
C TYR A 113 11.55 2.05 0.15
N LEU A 114 12.57 2.84 -0.17
CA LEU A 114 13.55 2.49 -1.18
C LEU A 114 14.66 1.69 -0.53
N ASN A 115 14.93 0.50 -1.07
CA ASN A 115 16.17 -0.20 -0.81
C ASN A 115 17.14 0.06 -1.97
N PRO A 116 18.11 0.97 -1.82
CA PRO A 116 19.05 1.29 -2.90
C PRO A 116 20.04 0.15 -3.19
N SER A 117 20.29 -0.73 -2.21
CA SER A 117 21.27 -1.82 -2.34
C SER A 117 20.63 -3.16 -2.74
N GLY A 118 19.31 -3.29 -2.57
CA GLY A 118 18.55 -4.49 -2.87
C GLY A 118 17.74 -4.38 -4.16
N ASP A 119 17.31 -5.54 -4.66
CA ASP A 119 16.44 -5.63 -5.84
C ASP A 119 14.95 -5.39 -5.50
N ASP A 120 14.62 -5.11 -4.24
CA ASP A 120 13.24 -5.03 -3.79
C ASP A 120 12.84 -3.63 -3.33
N VAL A 121 11.61 -3.22 -3.64
CA VAL A 121 10.95 -2.06 -3.06
C VAL A 121 9.83 -2.57 -2.18
N TYR A 122 9.66 -2.01 -0.99
CA TYR A 122 8.60 -2.47 -0.09
C TYR A 122 7.77 -1.33 0.47
N SER A 123 6.53 -1.67 0.81
CA SER A 123 5.60 -0.79 1.50
C SER A 123 5.15 -1.44 2.80
N LYS A 124 4.92 -0.64 3.82
CA LYS A 124 4.46 -1.05 5.14
C LYS A 124 3.13 -0.38 5.45
N LYS A 125 2.15 -1.17 5.84
CA LYS A 125 0.86 -0.68 6.31
C LYS A 125 0.99 -0.05 7.68
N ASN A 126 0.45 1.14 7.86
CA ASN A 126 0.60 1.92 9.09
C ASN A 126 -0.61 1.86 10.04
N ARG A 127 -1.74 1.32 9.58
CA ARG A 127 -3.02 1.33 10.30
C ARG A 127 -3.68 -0.02 10.34
N ASP A 128 -4.44 -0.23 11.41
CA ASP A 128 -5.30 -1.39 11.59
C ASP A 128 -6.50 -1.41 10.63
N PRO A 129 -7.01 -2.60 10.31
CA PRO A 129 -6.47 -3.92 10.65
C PRO A 129 -5.17 -4.24 9.88
N TYR A 130 -4.30 -5.09 10.43
CA TYR A 130 -3.02 -5.51 9.84
C TYR A 130 -1.94 -4.42 9.77
N GLY A 131 -1.87 -3.54 10.78
CA GLY A 131 -0.79 -2.55 10.88
C GLY A 131 0.57 -3.23 11.05
N GLY A 132 1.50 -3.01 10.13
CA GLY A 132 2.78 -3.73 10.09
C GLY A 132 2.91 -4.77 8.98
N LEU A 133 1.84 -5.00 8.22
CA LEU A 133 1.89 -5.78 6.99
C LEU A 133 2.83 -5.12 5.96
N ILE A 134 3.64 -5.92 5.30
CA ILE A 134 4.59 -5.50 4.28
C ILE A 134 4.20 -6.08 2.93
N PHE A 135 4.15 -5.23 1.91
CA PHE A 135 4.12 -5.66 0.51
C PHE A 135 5.48 -5.37 -0.11
N THR A 136 6.10 -6.38 -0.69
CA THR A 136 7.42 -6.29 -1.33
C THR A 136 7.25 -6.50 -2.82
N MET A 137 7.99 -5.77 -3.64
CA MET A 137 8.02 -5.93 -5.08
C MET A 137 9.46 -6.03 -5.55
N ASN A 138 9.78 -7.12 -6.24
CA ASN A 138 11.09 -7.27 -6.83
C ASN A 138 11.17 -6.50 -8.16
N ARG A 139 12.25 -5.76 -8.37
CA ARG A 139 12.51 -4.93 -9.55
C ARG A 139 12.78 -5.74 -10.80
N SER A 140 13.39 -6.92 -10.66
CA SER A 140 13.82 -7.75 -11.79
C SER A 140 12.66 -8.53 -12.42
N ASP A 141 11.71 -9.01 -11.61
CA ASP A 141 10.62 -9.88 -12.09
C ASP A 141 9.21 -9.34 -11.80
N TYR A 142 9.09 -8.15 -11.19
CA TYR A 142 7.82 -7.52 -10.79
C TYR A 142 6.92 -8.42 -9.93
N LYS A 143 7.47 -9.49 -9.33
CA LYS A 143 6.71 -10.33 -8.42
C LYS A 143 6.44 -9.56 -7.14
N ILE A 144 5.23 -9.73 -6.65
CA ILE A 144 4.76 -9.10 -5.42
C ILE A 144 4.71 -10.17 -4.35
N GLY A 145 5.39 -9.89 -3.24
CA GLY A 145 5.35 -10.68 -2.02
C GLY A 145 4.53 -9.97 -0.95
N CYS A 146 4.03 -10.75 0.00
CA CYS A 146 3.35 -10.25 1.18
C CYS A 146 3.95 -10.90 2.43
N GLY A 147 4.11 -10.12 3.50
CA GLY A 147 4.72 -10.57 4.75
C GLY A 147 4.51 -9.60 5.90
N GLY A 148 5.16 -9.86 7.03
CA GLY A 148 5.12 -8.99 8.22
C GLY A 148 6.50 -8.42 8.55
N GLU A 149 6.51 -7.27 9.25
CA GLU A 149 7.74 -6.73 9.81
C GLU A 149 8.26 -7.61 10.96
N SER A 150 9.57 -7.86 10.99
CA SER A 150 10.22 -8.51 12.12
C SER A 150 10.07 -7.65 13.39
N GLY A 151 9.40 -8.17 14.41
CA GLY A 151 9.23 -7.49 15.71
C GLY A 151 7.90 -6.77 15.92
N ILE A 152 6.91 -6.91 15.02
CA ILE A 152 5.53 -6.43 15.22
C ILE A 152 4.62 -7.53 15.82
N GLN A 153 3.57 -7.09 16.51
CA GLN A 153 2.47 -7.88 17.09
C GLN A 153 1.49 -8.52 16.06
N LEU A 154 1.91 -8.83 14.83
CA LEU A 154 1.07 -9.63 13.93
C LEU A 154 1.50 -11.09 14.07
N SER A 155 0.54 -11.97 14.38
CA SER A 155 0.80 -13.39 14.31
C SER A 155 0.97 -13.84 12.85
N ASP A 156 1.66 -14.96 12.64
CA ASP A 156 1.82 -15.55 11.30
C ASP A 156 0.46 -15.86 10.65
N GLU A 157 -0.56 -16.16 11.46
CA GLU A 157 -1.94 -16.41 11.04
C GLU A 157 -2.64 -15.12 10.57
N GLU A 158 -2.42 -14.00 11.25
CA GLU A 158 -2.94 -12.70 10.82
C GLU A 158 -2.29 -12.23 9.53
N ILE A 159 -0.99 -12.50 9.33
CA ILE A 159 -0.29 -12.24 8.08
C ILE A 159 -0.85 -13.12 6.97
N ALA A 160 -1.05 -14.41 7.25
CA ALA A 160 -1.66 -15.38 6.34
C ALA A 160 -3.05 -14.90 5.87
N GLU A 161 -3.92 -14.54 6.82
CA GLU A 161 -5.26 -14.05 6.51
C GLU A 161 -5.21 -12.72 5.73
N ALA A 162 -4.33 -11.80 6.14
CA ALA A 162 -4.20 -10.51 5.49
C ALA A 162 -3.86 -10.67 4.00
N CYS A 163 -2.79 -11.40 3.68
CA CYS A 163 -2.40 -11.53 2.29
C CYS A 163 -3.42 -12.35 1.46
N ASP A 164 -4.22 -13.21 2.08
CA ASP A 164 -5.27 -13.98 1.39
C ASP A 164 -6.40 -13.05 0.99
N ILE A 165 -6.80 -12.17 1.90
CA ILE A 165 -7.76 -11.08 1.62
C ILE A 165 -7.27 -10.20 0.46
N TYR A 166 -5.96 -9.97 0.35
CA TYR A 166 -5.36 -9.19 -0.73
C TYR A 166 -5.07 -9.99 -2.01
N GLY A 167 -5.12 -11.32 -1.96
CA GLY A 167 -4.95 -12.23 -3.10
C GLY A 167 -3.49 -12.47 -3.48
N PHE A 168 -2.59 -12.60 -2.51
CA PHE A 168 -1.19 -12.96 -2.75
C PHE A 168 -0.92 -14.42 -2.37
N ASP A 169 -0.39 -15.19 -3.32
CA ASP A 169 -0.08 -16.62 -3.11
C ASP A 169 1.32 -16.84 -2.51
N ASN A 170 2.21 -15.84 -2.58
CA ASN A 170 3.58 -15.91 -2.08
C ASN A 170 3.69 -15.34 -0.66
N TYR A 171 3.66 -16.25 0.33
CA TYR A 171 3.93 -15.97 1.74
C TYR A 171 5.37 -16.31 2.09
N GLY A 172 6.05 -15.44 2.84
CA GLY A 172 7.32 -15.78 3.49
C GLY A 172 8.61 -15.32 2.77
N GLY A 173 8.51 -14.58 1.66
CA GLY A 173 9.68 -13.96 1.00
C GLY A 173 10.00 -12.55 1.48
N ALA A 174 9.09 -11.92 2.23
CA ALA A 174 9.16 -10.51 2.62
C ALA A 174 9.54 -10.33 4.09
N HIS A 175 10.51 -11.10 4.61
CA HIS A 175 11.27 -10.61 5.75
C HIS A 175 12.18 -9.49 5.22
N ALA A 176 11.65 -8.26 5.20
CA ALA A 176 12.50 -7.07 5.14
C ALA A 176 13.28 -7.02 6.47
N ALA A 177 14.33 -7.84 6.58
CA ALA A 177 15.28 -7.78 7.66
C ALA A 177 16.17 -6.56 7.41
N TYR A 178 15.82 -5.45 8.07
CA TYR A 178 16.70 -4.32 8.30
C TYR A 178 16.50 -3.81 9.73
#